data_AF-A0A0N4UJN4-F1
#
_entry.id   AF-A0A0N4UJN4-F1
#
_cell.length_a   1.000
_cell.length_b   1.000
_cell.length_c   1.000
_cell.angle_alpha   90.00
_cell.angle_beta   90.00
_cell.angle_gamma   90.00
#
_symmetry.space_group_name_H-M   'P 1'
#
loop_
_entity.id
_entity.type
_entity.pdbx_description
1 polymer ?
#
loop_
_entity_poly.entity_id
_entity_poly.type
_entity_poly.pdbx_seq_one_letter_code
_entity_poly.pdbx_strand_id
1 'polypeptide(L)'
;MSTEEGFSAPILPNLPVSISTNDLDRQIETLMKCECISEQEVKSLCAKAREILLQEGNVQIVDSPVTVCGDIHGQFYDLMELFKVGGQVPDTNYLFLGDFVDRGFYSVETFLLLLALKVRYPDRMMLIRGNHESRQITQVYGFYDECLRKYGSSSVWRCCTEVFDCLSLSAVIANKVFCVHGGLSPSIQTMDQIRSIDRKQEVPHDGPMCDLLWSDPEESVGWGVSPRGAGYLFGSDVAKAFCQTNGVDLICRAHQLVMEGYKWHFGDTVLTVWRNIQTVRAFCSSALNDALRKRIECCITSKPVVVFMKGTKEEPRYDMELREGIKAFSKWPTIPQVYVNGDFVGGSDIIVQMHKDGEITDFFEKEGIKSRFSEVEEKA
;
A
#
# COMPACT_ATOMS: atom_id res chain seq x y z
N MET A 1 6.53 -41.91 49.37
CA MET A 1 5.87 -40.69 49.86
C MET A 1 5.78 -39.72 48.70
N SER A 2 4.52 -39.38 48.34
CA SER A 2 4.01 -38.34 47.42
C SER A 2 4.80 -37.97 46.16
N THR A 3 4.41 -38.59 45.05
CA THR A 3 4.38 -38.00 43.71
C THR A 3 3.18 -37.04 43.61
N GLU A 4 3.38 -35.78 43.23
CA GLU A 4 2.29 -34.89 42.80
C GLU A 4 2.34 -34.71 41.28
N GLU A 5 1.31 -35.22 40.62
CA GLU A 5 1.03 -35.09 39.21
C GLU A 5 0.49 -33.68 38.91
N GLY A 6 1.23 -32.91 38.12
CA GLY A 6 0.78 -31.63 37.58
C GLY A 6 -0.16 -31.85 36.40
N PHE A 7 -1.45 -31.57 36.60
CA PHE A 7 -2.53 -31.66 35.63
C PHE A 7 -2.27 -30.68 34.46
N SER A 8 -1.91 -31.18 33.27
CA SER A 8 -1.91 -30.37 32.05
C SER A 8 -3.32 -30.30 31.48
N ALA A 9 -3.89 -29.10 31.35
CA ALA A 9 -5.17 -28.89 30.66
C ALA A 9 -5.05 -29.37 29.19
N PRO A 10 -6.09 -30.03 28.64
CA PRO A 10 -6.05 -30.51 27.27
C PRO A 10 -6.08 -29.32 26.32
N ILE A 11 -5.10 -29.25 25.41
CA ILE A 11 -5.09 -28.33 24.28
C ILE A 11 -6.22 -28.80 23.33
N LEU A 12 -7.36 -28.11 23.35
CA LEU A 12 -8.39 -28.31 22.34
C LEU A 12 -7.81 -27.91 20.97
N PRO A 13 -7.90 -28.77 19.94
CA PRO A 13 -7.50 -28.37 18.60
C PRO A 13 -8.43 -27.24 18.16
N ASN A 14 -7.86 -26.07 17.83
CA ASN A 14 -8.60 -24.98 17.23
C ASN A 14 -9.25 -25.50 15.93
N LEU A 15 -10.58 -25.71 15.95
CA LEU A 15 -11.32 -25.87 14.71
C LEU A 15 -11.08 -24.62 13.87
N PRO A 16 -10.79 -24.75 12.56
CA PRO A 16 -10.62 -23.59 11.70
C PRO A 16 -11.90 -22.76 11.74
N VAL A 17 -11.79 -21.53 12.22
CA VAL A 17 -12.92 -20.58 12.26
C VAL A 17 -13.25 -20.22 10.82
N SER A 18 -14.32 -20.80 10.28
CA SER A 18 -14.82 -20.47 8.94
C SER A 18 -15.73 -19.26 9.03
N ILE A 19 -15.28 -18.09 8.58
CA ILE A 19 -16.15 -16.94 8.30
C ILE A 19 -16.69 -17.11 6.88
N SER A 20 -18.01 -17.10 6.70
CA SER A 20 -18.58 -17.14 5.36
C SER A 20 -18.29 -15.83 4.62
N THR A 21 -18.16 -15.88 3.29
CA THR A 21 -17.97 -14.65 2.48
C THR A 21 -19.10 -13.64 2.72
N ASN A 22 -20.34 -14.12 2.87
CA ASN A 22 -21.51 -13.27 3.14
C ASN A 22 -21.42 -12.58 4.51
N ASP A 23 -20.94 -13.29 5.55
CA ASP A 23 -20.74 -12.69 6.88
C ASP A 23 -19.66 -11.62 6.85
N LEU A 24 -18.58 -11.88 6.10
CA LEU A 24 -17.47 -10.94 5.97
C LEU A 24 -17.87 -9.69 5.18
N ASP A 25 -18.60 -9.85 4.07
CA ASP A 25 -19.11 -8.73 3.27
C ASP A 25 -20.07 -7.85 4.12
N ARG A 26 -20.96 -8.46 4.92
CA ARG A 26 -21.82 -7.73 5.87
C ARG A 26 -21.00 -7.01 6.95
N GLN A 27 -19.96 -7.63 7.50
CA GLN A 27 -19.08 -6.98 8.48
C GLN A 27 -18.38 -5.78 7.86
N ILE A 28 -17.88 -5.88 6.62
CA ILE A 28 -17.28 -4.76 5.88
C ILE A 28 -18.30 -3.64 5.69
N GLU A 29 -19.52 -3.94 5.26
CA GLU A 29 -20.58 -2.93 5.10
C GLU A 29 -20.95 -2.22 6.41
N THR A 30 -20.94 -2.96 7.53
CA THR A 30 -21.18 -2.41 8.88
C THR A 30 -20.04 -1.48 9.28
N LEU A 31 -18.80 -1.93 9.12
CA LEU A 31 -17.60 -1.15 9.46
C LEU A 31 -17.46 0.08 8.57
N MET A 32 -17.79 0.01 7.27
CA MET A 32 -17.82 1.16 6.35
C MET A 32 -18.80 2.26 6.79
N LYS A 33 -19.83 1.93 7.58
CA LYS A 33 -20.75 2.91 8.20
C LYS A 33 -20.24 3.47 9.53
N CYS A 34 -19.02 3.14 9.93
CA CYS A 34 -18.45 3.47 11.25
C CYS A 34 -19.25 2.83 12.41
N GLU A 35 -19.78 1.62 12.19
CA GLU A 35 -20.52 0.86 13.21
C GLU A 35 -19.66 -0.31 13.73
N CYS A 36 -19.76 -0.59 15.03
CA CYS A 36 -19.08 -1.73 15.64
C CYS A 36 -19.76 -3.04 15.26
N ILE A 37 -18.96 -4.02 14.84
CA ILE A 37 -19.38 -5.44 14.79
C ILE A 37 -19.35 -6.03 16.22
N SER A 38 -20.01 -7.15 16.46
CA SER A 38 -20.05 -7.81 17.77
C SER A 38 -18.69 -8.39 18.19
N GLU A 39 -18.47 -8.55 19.50
CA GLU A 39 -17.23 -9.13 20.04
C GLU A 39 -16.92 -10.53 19.45
N GLN A 40 -17.95 -11.33 19.17
CA GLN A 40 -17.78 -12.66 18.56
C GLN A 40 -17.33 -12.58 17.10
N GLU A 41 -17.83 -11.60 16.35
CA GLU A 41 -17.38 -11.35 14.98
C GLU A 41 -15.94 -10.86 14.96
N VAL A 42 -15.56 -9.95 15.88
CA VAL A 42 -14.16 -9.52 16.05
C VAL A 42 -13.24 -10.70 16.32
N LYS A 43 -13.59 -11.57 17.29
CA LYS A 43 -12.81 -12.77 17.62
C LYS A 43 -12.60 -13.67 16.40
N SER A 44 -13.66 -13.87 15.62
CA SER A 44 -13.62 -14.70 14.42
C SER A 44 -12.75 -14.07 13.33
N LEU A 45 -12.92 -12.76 13.09
CA LEU A 45 -12.14 -11.97 12.14
C LEU A 45 -10.64 -11.99 12.48
N CYS A 46 -10.29 -11.73 13.74
CA CYS A 46 -8.91 -11.78 14.21
C CYS A 46 -8.30 -13.18 14.05
N ALA A 47 -9.04 -14.24 14.38
CA ALA A 47 -8.57 -15.61 14.20
C ALA A 47 -8.26 -15.92 12.71
N LYS A 48 -9.16 -15.52 11.80
CA LYS A 48 -8.94 -15.72 10.35
C LYS A 48 -7.80 -14.86 9.81
N ALA A 49 -7.69 -13.62 10.26
CA ALA A 49 -6.59 -12.75 9.87
C ALA A 49 -5.23 -13.29 10.30
N ARG A 50 -5.12 -13.85 11.52
CA ARG A 50 -3.89 -14.50 11.99
C ARG A 50 -3.50 -15.69 11.11
N GLU A 51 -4.46 -16.50 10.67
CA GLU A 51 -4.20 -17.61 9.74
C GLU A 51 -3.53 -17.12 8.45
N ILE A 52 -4.02 -16.01 7.88
CA ILE A 52 -3.48 -15.39 6.66
C ILE A 52 -2.12 -14.76 6.92
N LEU A 53 -2.01 -13.88 7.92
CA LEU A 53 -0.80 -13.12 8.22
C LEU A 53 0.36 -14.02 8.66
N LEU A 54 0.10 -15.18 9.27
CA LEU A 54 1.16 -16.13 9.63
C LEU A 54 1.82 -16.80 8.42
N GLN A 55 1.16 -16.83 7.26
CA GLN A 55 1.75 -17.31 6.00
C GLN A 55 2.63 -16.25 5.33
N GLU A 56 2.51 -14.98 5.73
CA GLU A 56 3.30 -13.89 5.21
C GLU A 56 4.69 -13.86 5.87
N GLY A 57 5.76 -13.73 5.09
CA GLY A 57 7.10 -13.40 5.58
C GLY A 57 7.23 -11.94 6.04
N ASN A 58 8.35 -11.60 6.67
CA ASN A 58 8.56 -10.24 7.20
C ASN A 58 8.75 -9.18 6.11
N VAL A 59 9.19 -9.59 4.91
CA VAL A 59 9.35 -8.73 3.73
C VAL A 59 8.41 -9.23 2.63
N GLN A 60 7.25 -8.60 2.52
CA GLN A 60 6.22 -8.96 1.54
C GLN A 60 6.52 -8.41 0.15
N ILE A 61 6.34 -9.22 -0.89
CA ILE A 61 6.44 -8.73 -2.27
C ILE A 61 5.06 -8.22 -2.69
N VAL A 62 5.01 -6.99 -3.19
CA VAL A 62 3.78 -6.33 -3.61
C VAL A 62 3.89 -5.94 -5.08
N ASP A 63 2.91 -6.35 -5.87
CA ASP A 63 2.85 -5.99 -7.29
C ASP A 63 2.34 -4.57 -7.48
N SER A 64 2.90 -3.89 -8.48
CA SER A 64 2.39 -2.61 -8.98
C SER A 64 1.20 -2.87 -9.94
N PRO A 65 0.21 -1.96 -10.06
CA PRO A 65 0.06 -0.72 -9.30
C PRO A 65 -0.43 -0.97 -7.88
N VAL A 66 0.06 -0.18 -6.92
CA VAL A 66 -0.39 -0.17 -5.53
C VAL A 66 -0.46 1.26 -5.01
N THR A 67 -1.46 1.51 -4.17
CA THR A 67 -1.63 2.77 -3.46
C THR A 67 -1.01 2.64 -2.09
N VAL A 68 -0.02 3.49 -1.76
CA VAL A 68 0.70 3.44 -0.48
C VAL A 68 0.14 4.49 0.45
N CYS A 69 -0.15 4.06 1.68
CA CYS A 69 -0.81 4.87 2.69
C CYS A 69 0.05 4.86 3.96
N GLY A 70 0.31 6.06 4.50
CA GLY A 70 0.97 6.20 5.79
C GLY A 70 0.01 6.01 6.97
N ASP A 71 0.34 6.69 8.07
CA ASP A 71 -0.35 6.66 9.36
C ASP A 71 -1.81 7.11 9.23
N ILE A 72 -2.73 6.38 9.88
CA ILE A 72 -4.17 6.68 9.92
C ILE A 72 -4.62 7.11 11.32
N HIS A 73 -4.06 6.52 12.38
CA HIS A 73 -4.31 6.89 13.78
C HIS A 73 -5.80 7.05 14.13
N GLY A 74 -6.62 6.05 13.81
CA GLY A 74 -8.05 6.03 14.16
C GLY A 74 -8.89 7.16 13.54
N GLN A 75 -8.40 7.81 12.48
CA GLN A 75 -9.14 8.83 11.73
C GLN A 75 -10.02 8.19 10.66
N PHE A 76 -11.08 7.51 11.08
CA PHE A 76 -11.93 6.72 10.19
C PHE A 76 -12.49 7.52 8.99
N TYR A 77 -12.92 8.76 9.19
CA TYR A 77 -13.48 9.57 8.10
C TYR A 77 -12.42 9.97 7.06
N ASP A 78 -11.17 10.15 7.49
CA ASP A 78 -10.05 10.40 6.57
C ASP A 78 -9.71 9.12 5.80
N LEU A 79 -9.81 7.94 6.43
CA LEU A 79 -9.72 6.65 5.74
C LEU A 79 -10.83 6.47 4.69
N MET A 80 -12.06 6.93 4.97
CA MET A 80 -13.15 6.87 3.98
C MET A 80 -12.87 7.78 2.79
N GLU A 81 -12.34 8.98 3.05
CA GLU A 81 -11.92 9.89 1.98
C GLU A 81 -10.76 9.31 1.16
N LEU A 82 -9.82 8.62 1.83
CA LEU A 82 -8.74 7.89 1.19
C LEU A 82 -9.26 6.84 0.20
N PHE A 83 -10.27 6.05 0.54
CA PHE A 83 -10.87 5.10 -0.41
C PHE A 83 -11.66 5.77 -1.54
N LYS A 84 -12.23 6.96 -1.32
CA LYS A 84 -12.87 7.72 -2.41
C LYS A 84 -11.84 8.22 -3.43
N VAL A 85 -10.70 8.72 -2.95
CA VAL A 85 -9.64 9.30 -3.81
C VAL A 85 -8.81 8.22 -4.50
N GLY A 86 -8.38 7.18 -3.78
CA GLY A 86 -7.52 6.12 -4.32
C GLY A 86 -8.29 5.03 -5.10
N GLY A 87 -9.60 4.93 -4.89
CA GLY A 87 -10.45 3.88 -5.44
C GLY A 87 -10.76 2.77 -4.43
N GLN A 88 -11.80 2.00 -4.71
CA GLN A 88 -12.28 0.98 -3.79
C GLN A 88 -11.52 -0.33 -3.94
N VAL A 89 -11.41 -1.09 -2.85
CA VAL A 89 -10.98 -2.49 -2.90
C VAL A 89 -12.17 -3.33 -3.40
N PRO A 90 -12.00 -4.28 -4.34
CA PRO A 90 -10.73 -4.84 -4.83
C PRO A 90 -10.17 -4.22 -6.13
N ASP A 91 -10.79 -3.16 -6.65
CA ASP A 91 -10.36 -2.54 -7.92
C ASP A 91 -8.99 -1.82 -7.81
N THR A 92 -8.66 -1.34 -6.60
CA THR A 92 -7.36 -0.74 -6.25
C THR A 92 -6.62 -1.61 -5.22
N ASN A 93 -5.33 -1.88 -5.46
CA ASN A 93 -4.44 -2.50 -4.48
C ASN A 93 -3.94 -1.46 -3.47
N TYR A 94 -3.87 -1.83 -2.20
CA TYR A 94 -3.40 -0.96 -1.12
C TYR A 94 -2.25 -1.57 -0.33
N LEU A 95 -1.30 -0.73 0.09
CA LEU A 95 -0.27 -1.02 1.09
C LEU A 95 -0.35 0.05 2.18
N PHE A 96 -0.75 -0.32 3.40
CA PHE A 96 -0.71 0.57 4.55
C PHE A 96 0.54 0.32 5.39
N LEU A 97 1.25 1.40 5.70
CA LEU A 97 2.57 1.41 6.33
C LEU A 97 2.51 1.45 7.87
N GLY A 98 1.48 0.88 8.50
CA GLY A 98 1.32 0.87 9.97
C GLY A 98 0.61 2.10 10.55
N ASP A 99 0.55 2.15 11.88
CA ASP A 99 -0.08 3.20 12.68
C ASP A 99 -1.55 3.41 12.31
N PHE A 100 -2.31 2.32 12.40
CA PHE A 100 -3.75 2.28 12.16
C PHE A 100 -4.54 2.82 13.36
N VAL A 101 -4.02 2.55 14.56
CA VAL A 101 -4.69 2.80 15.84
C VAL A 101 -4.07 3.95 16.62
N ASP A 102 -4.66 4.23 17.79
CA ASP A 102 -4.31 5.29 18.73
C ASP A 102 -4.54 6.72 18.20
N ARG A 103 -4.51 7.69 19.13
CA ARG A 103 -4.72 9.13 18.93
C ARG A 103 -6.12 9.54 18.47
N GLY A 104 -6.69 8.87 17.47
CA GLY A 104 -8.05 9.10 16.98
C GLY A 104 -9.14 8.43 17.82
N PHE A 105 -10.40 8.76 17.55
CA PHE A 105 -11.56 8.26 18.30
C PHE A 105 -12.20 6.97 17.72
N TYR A 106 -11.76 6.56 16.53
CA TYR A 106 -12.33 5.48 15.73
C TYR A 106 -11.26 4.47 15.29
N SER A 107 -10.31 4.16 16.19
CA SER A 107 -9.25 3.17 15.95
C SER A 107 -9.81 1.76 15.78
N VAL A 108 -10.86 1.41 16.52
CA VAL A 108 -11.57 0.12 16.42
C VAL A 108 -12.14 -0.06 15.01
N GLU A 109 -12.94 0.87 14.52
CA GLU A 109 -13.57 0.77 13.20
C GLU A 109 -12.51 0.83 12.10
N THR A 110 -11.52 1.73 12.23
CA THR A 110 -10.39 1.85 11.30
C THR A 110 -9.65 0.53 11.15
N PHE A 111 -9.16 -0.05 12.25
CA PHE A 111 -8.36 -1.26 12.20
C PHE A 111 -9.19 -2.47 11.77
N LEU A 112 -10.40 -2.64 12.31
CA LEU A 112 -11.25 -3.77 11.95
C LEU A 112 -11.68 -3.71 10.48
N LEU A 113 -11.89 -2.52 9.90
CA LEU A 113 -12.19 -2.38 8.48
C LEU A 113 -11.00 -2.81 7.61
N LEU A 114 -9.79 -2.31 7.91
CA LEU A 114 -8.57 -2.70 7.21
C LEU A 114 -8.34 -4.22 7.32
N LEU A 115 -8.58 -4.78 8.51
CA LEU A 115 -8.44 -6.22 8.76
C LEU A 115 -9.49 -7.04 8.00
N ALA A 116 -10.75 -6.60 7.97
CA ALA A 116 -11.82 -7.25 7.20
C ALA A 116 -11.52 -7.23 5.69
N LEU A 117 -11.04 -6.11 5.16
CA LEU A 117 -10.59 -5.99 3.77
C LEU A 117 -9.37 -6.90 3.50
N LYS A 118 -8.42 -7.00 4.44
CA LYS A 118 -7.29 -7.96 4.36
C LYS A 118 -7.76 -9.41 4.29
N VAL A 119 -8.69 -9.80 5.15
CA VAL A 119 -9.23 -11.16 5.15
C VAL A 119 -10.03 -11.45 3.89
N ARG A 120 -10.77 -10.46 3.38
CA ARG A 120 -11.63 -10.60 2.20
C ARG A 120 -10.87 -10.61 0.88
N TYR A 121 -9.79 -9.83 0.81
CA TYR A 121 -8.96 -9.61 -0.38
C TYR A 121 -7.46 -9.64 -0.01
N PRO A 122 -6.93 -10.79 0.41
CA PRO A 122 -5.57 -10.91 0.95
C PRO A 122 -4.47 -10.45 -0.02
N ASP A 123 -4.69 -10.60 -1.32
CA ASP A 123 -3.77 -10.19 -2.40
C ASP A 123 -3.93 -8.72 -2.82
N ARG A 124 -4.95 -8.02 -2.31
CA ARG A 124 -5.28 -6.61 -2.67
C ARG A 124 -5.03 -5.63 -1.53
N MET A 125 -4.97 -6.10 -0.30
CA MET A 125 -4.77 -5.28 0.90
C MET A 125 -3.53 -5.78 1.63
N MET A 126 -2.47 -4.99 1.65
CA MET A 126 -1.24 -5.27 2.38
C MET A 126 -1.15 -4.36 3.61
N LEU A 127 -0.89 -4.94 4.77
CA LEU A 127 -0.76 -4.24 6.04
C LEU A 127 0.61 -4.60 6.64
N ILE A 128 1.48 -3.60 6.84
CA ILE A 128 2.70 -3.78 7.63
C ILE A 128 2.54 -3.13 9.00
N ARG A 129 3.32 -3.58 9.98
CA ARG A 129 3.22 -3.14 11.38
C ARG A 129 3.79 -1.72 11.54
N GLY A 130 3.09 -0.86 12.28
CA GLY A 130 3.62 0.40 12.80
C GLY A 130 4.08 0.28 14.24
N ASN A 131 4.61 1.36 14.81
CA ASN A 131 5.04 1.33 16.22
C ASN A 131 3.85 1.37 17.19
N HIS A 132 2.72 1.93 16.76
CA HIS A 132 1.48 1.95 17.53
C HIS A 132 0.77 0.59 17.59
N GLU A 133 1.05 -0.36 16.70
CA GLU A 133 0.55 -1.74 16.79
C GLU A 133 1.32 -2.59 17.82
N SER A 134 1.42 -2.08 19.06
CA SER A 134 2.10 -2.68 20.20
C SER A 134 1.28 -2.52 21.48
N ARG A 135 1.36 -3.50 22.39
CA ARG A 135 0.58 -3.49 23.64
C ARG A 135 0.96 -2.30 24.51
N GLN A 136 2.25 -1.99 24.62
CA GLN A 136 2.72 -0.91 25.49
C GLN A 136 2.22 0.46 25.03
N ILE A 137 2.24 0.71 23.72
CA ILE A 137 1.80 2.00 23.14
C ILE A 137 0.28 2.11 23.20
N THR A 138 -0.46 1.07 22.80
CA THR A 138 -1.95 1.10 22.79
C THR A 138 -2.58 1.26 24.17
N GLN A 139 -1.88 0.87 25.24
CA GLN A 139 -2.32 1.10 26.62
C GLN A 139 -2.26 2.57 27.06
N VAL A 140 -1.46 3.39 26.37
CA VAL A 140 -1.22 4.79 26.76
C VAL A 140 -1.86 5.77 25.77
N TYR A 141 -1.93 5.41 24.47
CA TYR A 141 -2.31 6.34 23.41
C TYR A 141 -3.74 6.19 22.87
N GLY A 142 -4.56 5.33 23.48
CA GLY A 142 -6.02 5.41 23.41
C GLY A 142 -6.73 4.15 22.90
N PHE A 143 -6.07 3.26 22.16
CA PHE A 143 -6.75 2.10 21.59
C PHE A 143 -7.27 1.11 22.64
N TYR A 144 -6.52 0.90 23.74
CA TYR A 144 -6.98 0.08 24.86
C TYR A 144 -8.28 0.62 25.46
N ASP A 145 -8.30 1.91 25.79
CA ASP A 145 -9.47 2.58 26.39
C ASP A 145 -10.65 2.64 25.40
N GLU A 146 -10.37 2.81 24.11
CA GLU A 146 -11.39 2.77 23.06
C GLU A 146 -12.07 1.39 23.00
N CYS A 147 -11.29 0.31 23.01
CA CYS A 147 -11.82 -1.06 23.03
C CYS A 147 -12.67 -1.30 24.28
N LEU A 148 -12.17 -0.91 25.46
CA LEU A 148 -12.88 -1.08 26.73
C LEU A 148 -14.21 -0.31 26.73
N ARG A 149 -14.22 0.93 26.23
CA ARG A 149 -15.42 1.76 26.13
C ARG A 149 -16.46 1.20 25.15
N LYS A 150 -16.03 0.69 23.99
CA LYS A 150 -16.95 0.21 22.94
C LYS A 150 -17.50 -1.19 23.20
N TYR A 151 -16.70 -2.08 23.80
CA TYR A 151 -17.08 -3.50 24.00
C TYR A 151 -17.31 -3.87 25.47
N GLY A 152 -17.04 -2.98 26.42
CA GLY A 152 -17.20 -3.24 27.86
C GLY A 152 -16.15 -4.19 28.46
N SER A 153 -15.20 -4.67 27.65
CA SER A 153 -14.13 -5.57 28.08
C SER A 153 -12.85 -5.33 27.27
N SER A 154 -11.70 -5.78 27.77
CA SER A 154 -10.44 -5.77 27.02
C SER A 154 -10.31 -6.93 26.03
N SER A 155 -11.38 -7.73 25.81
CA SER A 155 -11.30 -8.90 24.93
C SER A 155 -10.96 -8.52 23.49
N VAL A 156 -11.57 -7.47 22.95
CA VAL A 156 -11.27 -6.99 21.58
C VAL A 156 -9.84 -6.50 21.46
N TRP A 157 -9.34 -5.73 22.42
CA TRP A 157 -7.95 -5.28 22.44
C TRP A 157 -6.95 -6.45 22.45
N ARG A 158 -7.21 -7.51 23.24
CA ARG A 158 -6.38 -8.72 23.22
C ARG A 158 -6.37 -9.38 21.85
N CYS A 159 -7.54 -9.57 21.23
CA CYS A 159 -7.62 -10.17 19.89
C CYS A 159 -6.87 -9.33 18.83
N CYS A 160 -7.00 -8.00 18.85
CA CYS A 160 -6.30 -7.12 17.92
C CYS A 160 -4.78 -7.14 18.15
N THR A 161 -4.32 -7.12 19.40
CA THR A 161 -2.87 -7.17 19.70
C THR A 161 -2.22 -8.50 19.34
N GLU A 162 -2.95 -9.62 19.41
CA GLU A 162 -2.48 -10.90 18.85
C GLU A 162 -2.36 -10.88 17.31
N VAL A 163 -3.21 -10.12 16.62
CA VAL A 163 -3.09 -9.88 15.17
C VAL A 163 -1.87 -9.01 14.88
N PHE A 164 -1.61 -7.98 15.69
CA PHE A 164 -0.47 -7.08 15.51
C PHE A 164 0.87 -7.83 15.48
N ASP A 165 1.03 -8.84 16.33
CA ASP A 165 2.23 -9.69 16.35
C ASP A 165 2.45 -10.47 15.04
N CYS A 166 1.39 -10.65 14.24
CA CYS A 166 1.45 -11.39 12.98
C CYS A 166 1.74 -10.49 11.77
N LEU A 167 1.56 -9.17 11.87
CA LEU A 167 1.76 -8.21 10.77
C LEU A 167 3.21 -8.22 10.27
N SER A 168 3.41 -8.21 8.95
CA SER A 168 4.75 -8.11 8.35
C SER A 168 5.46 -6.81 8.74
N LEU A 169 6.79 -6.84 8.76
CA LEU A 169 7.60 -5.69 9.18
C LEU A 169 7.88 -4.72 8.02
N SER A 170 7.90 -5.23 6.79
CA SER A 170 8.18 -4.45 5.60
C SER A 170 7.55 -5.07 4.35
N ALA A 171 7.56 -4.30 3.26
CA ALA A 171 7.16 -4.75 1.93
C ALA A 171 8.15 -4.26 0.87
N VAL A 172 8.11 -4.85 -0.32
CA VAL A 172 8.89 -4.42 -1.48
C VAL A 172 7.96 -4.37 -2.69
N ILE A 173 7.78 -3.17 -3.24
CA ILE A 173 6.94 -2.96 -4.42
C ILE A 173 7.79 -3.14 -5.67
N ALA A 174 7.38 -4.05 -6.56
CA ALA A 174 8.02 -4.30 -7.86
C ALA A 174 9.55 -4.50 -7.78
N ASN A 175 10.06 -5.06 -6.68
CA ASN A 175 11.51 -5.20 -6.39
C ASN A 175 12.32 -3.90 -6.40
N LYS A 176 11.66 -2.73 -6.37
CA LYS A 176 12.31 -1.42 -6.52
C LYS A 176 12.05 -0.45 -5.39
N VAL A 177 10.94 -0.58 -4.68
CA VAL A 177 10.63 0.32 -3.56
C VAL A 177 10.55 -0.50 -2.28
N PHE A 178 11.48 -0.30 -1.36
CA PHE A 178 11.42 -0.90 -0.02
C PHE A 178 10.49 -0.06 0.86
N CYS A 179 9.51 -0.70 1.49
CA CYS A 179 8.48 -0.06 2.30
C CYS A 179 8.59 -0.51 3.76
N VAL A 180 8.66 0.42 4.70
CA VAL A 180 8.76 0.16 6.14
C VAL A 180 8.02 1.26 6.91
N HIS A 181 7.52 1.03 8.12
CA HIS A 181 6.86 2.09 8.89
C HIS A 181 7.84 3.19 9.34
N GLY A 182 8.82 2.81 10.15
CA GLY A 182 9.84 3.70 10.71
C GLY A 182 10.97 3.93 9.72
N GLY A 183 12.01 3.10 9.75
CA GLY A 183 13.20 3.37 8.95
C GLY A 183 14.21 2.25 8.94
N LEU A 184 15.47 2.60 8.76
CA LEU A 184 16.56 1.63 8.71
C LEU A 184 17.12 1.31 10.10
N SER A 185 17.86 0.21 10.21
CA SER A 185 18.55 -0.23 11.43
C SER A 185 20.05 -0.38 11.17
N PRO A 186 20.93 0.01 12.12
CA PRO A 186 22.36 -0.28 12.02
C PRO A 186 22.67 -1.78 12.05
N SER A 187 21.71 -2.60 12.50
CA SER A 187 21.82 -4.07 12.53
C SER A 187 21.36 -4.74 11.22
N ILE A 188 20.84 -3.97 10.26
CA ILE A 188 20.24 -4.47 9.01
C ILE A 188 20.90 -3.81 7.81
N GLN A 189 21.70 -4.57 7.08
CA GLN A 189 22.31 -4.22 5.80
C GLN A 189 21.54 -4.83 4.63
N THR A 190 20.94 -6.02 4.81
CA THR A 190 20.21 -6.72 3.75
C THR A 190 18.76 -7.03 4.14
N MET A 191 17.86 -7.09 3.16
CA MET A 191 16.46 -7.50 3.38
C MET A 191 16.35 -8.94 3.89
N ASP A 192 17.33 -9.80 3.63
CA ASP A 192 17.35 -11.16 4.18
C ASP A 192 17.50 -11.18 5.71
N GLN A 193 18.18 -10.19 6.29
CA GLN A 193 18.22 -10.02 7.74
C GLN A 193 16.85 -9.61 8.30
N ILE A 194 16.03 -8.88 7.54
CA ILE A 194 14.64 -8.59 7.93
C ILE A 194 13.82 -9.88 7.89
N ARG A 195 13.99 -10.72 6.86
CA ARG A 195 13.28 -12.00 6.70
C ARG A 195 13.50 -12.97 7.87
N SER A 196 14.65 -12.89 8.54
CA SER A 196 15.01 -13.79 9.64
C SER A 196 14.57 -13.33 11.04
N ILE A 197 14.03 -12.11 11.19
CA ILE A 197 13.52 -11.61 12.48
C ILE A 197 12.33 -12.47 12.94
N ASP A 198 12.33 -12.93 14.20
CA ASP A 198 11.09 -13.48 14.78
C ASP A 198 10.15 -12.33 15.13
N ARG A 199 9.19 -12.02 14.26
CA ARG A 199 8.28 -10.89 14.46
C ARG A 199 7.10 -11.18 15.40
N LYS A 200 6.86 -12.45 15.74
CA LYS A 200 5.62 -12.95 16.40
C LYS A 200 5.64 -12.70 17.90
N GLN A 201 5.97 -11.48 18.27
CA GLN A 201 6.15 -11.03 19.63
C GLN A 201 5.77 -9.55 19.74
N GLU A 202 5.65 -9.10 20.99
CA GLU A 202 5.59 -7.67 21.29
C GLU A 202 6.85 -6.97 20.77
N VAL A 203 6.70 -5.73 20.30
CA VAL A 203 7.84 -4.92 19.81
C VAL A 203 8.87 -4.76 20.93
N PRO A 204 10.11 -5.23 20.77
CA PRO A 204 11.15 -5.06 21.78
C PRO A 204 11.52 -3.58 21.96
N HIS A 205 12.15 -3.24 23.09
CA HIS A 205 12.61 -1.87 23.35
C HIS A 205 13.82 -1.47 22.49
N ASP A 206 14.61 -2.43 22.01
CA ASP A 206 15.79 -2.23 21.16
C ASP A 206 15.93 -3.32 20.09
N GLY A 207 16.92 -3.15 19.21
CA GLY A 207 17.24 -4.13 18.17
C GLY A 207 16.50 -3.94 16.85
N PRO A 208 16.75 -4.82 15.86
CA PRO A 208 16.37 -4.60 14.47
C PRO A 208 14.86 -4.43 14.25
N MET A 209 14.02 -5.14 15.02
CA MET A 209 12.57 -4.99 14.93
C MET A 209 12.10 -3.63 15.46
N CYS A 210 12.67 -3.16 16.57
CA CYS A 210 12.38 -1.84 17.12
C CYS A 210 12.77 -0.75 16.11
N ASP A 211 13.99 -0.83 15.58
CA ASP A 211 14.54 0.16 14.64
C ASP A 211 13.69 0.31 13.37
N LEU A 212 13.24 -0.81 12.78
CA LEU A 212 12.36 -0.78 11.60
C LEU A 212 11.07 0.01 11.87
N LEU A 213 10.57 0.01 13.10
CA LEU A 213 9.33 0.68 13.49
C LEU A 213 9.53 2.10 14.04
N TRP A 214 10.74 2.46 14.49
CA TRP A 214 10.97 3.72 15.22
C TRP A 214 12.02 4.67 14.62
N SER A 215 12.86 4.20 13.69
CA SER A 215 13.92 5.01 13.11
C SER A 215 13.40 6.12 12.18
N ASP A 216 14.16 7.21 12.08
CA ASP A 216 13.81 8.41 11.31
C ASP A 216 14.95 8.90 10.41
N PRO A 217 14.65 9.42 9.20
CA PRO A 217 15.65 10.09 8.38
C PRO A 217 16.08 11.43 8.99
N GLU A 218 17.38 11.72 8.97
CA GLU A 218 17.98 12.98 9.46
C GLU A 218 19.00 13.53 8.45
N GLU A 219 19.14 14.86 8.35
CA GLU A 219 20.04 15.48 7.35
C GLU A 219 21.54 15.21 7.65
N SER A 220 21.88 14.80 8.87
CA SER A 220 23.24 14.42 9.26
C SER A 220 23.72 13.13 8.57
N VAL A 221 25.02 13.01 8.33
CA VAL A 221 25.65 11.80 7.77
C VAL A 221 25.77 10.70 8.83
N GLY A 222 25.55 9.45 8.45
CA GLY A 222 25.70 8.27 9.31
C GLY A 222 24.48 7.99 10.19
N TRP A 223 24.73 7.38 11.35
CA TRP A 223 23.71 7.04 12.35
C TRP A 223 23.74 8.03 13.52
N GLY A 224 22.56 8.35 14.06
CA GLY A 224 22.38 9.18 15.25
C GLY A 224 21.43 8.55 16.27
N VAL A 225 21.46 9.05 17.50
CA VAL A 225 20.52 8.61 18.56
C VAL A 225 19.16 9.23 18.31
N SER A 226 18.11 8.41 18.28
CA SER A 226 16.74 8.88 18.11
C SER A 226 16.27 9.68 19.35
N PRO A 227 15.69 10.89 19.17
CA PRO A 227 15.10 11.65 20.27
C PRO A 227 13.82 10.99 20.82
N ARG A 228 13.29 9.95 20.16
CA ARG A 228 12.10 9.21 20.61
C ARG A 228 12.40 8.24 21.76
N GLY A 229 13.67 7.98 22.04
CA GLY A 229 14.09 6.95 23.01
C GLY A 229 14.05 5.52 22.47
N ALA A 230 13.74 5.34 21.19
CA ALA A 230 13.71 4.07 20.46
C ALA A 230 14.10 4.31 18.99
N GLY A 231 14.74 3.32 18.35
CA GLY A 231 15.27 3.42 16.99
C GLY A 231 16.47 4.37 16.85
N TYR A 232 16.82 4.70 15.61
CA TYR A 232 17.96 5.54 15.25
C TYR A 232 17.58 6.66 14.27
N LEU A 233 18.41 7.70 14.23
CA LEU A 233 18.44 8.63 13.10
C LEU A 233 19.36 8.06 12.02
N PHE A 234 19.00 8.18 10.74
CA PHE A 234 19.83 7.71 9.63
C PHE A 234 19.97 8.76 8.52
N GLY A 235 21.20 8.92 8.03
CA GLY A 235 21.58 9.88 7.00
C GLY A 235 21.42 9.40 5.56
N SER A 236 21.67 10.32 4.62
CA SER A 236 21.61 10.06 3.18
C SER A 236 22.57 8.96 2.69
N ASP A 237 23.74 8.85 3.31
CA ASP A 237 24.75 7.83 3.02
C ASP A 237 24.28 6.43 3.43
N VAL A 238 23.65 6.33 4.60
CA VAL A 238 23.04 5.08 5.10
C VAL A 238 21.93 4.61 4.16
N ALA A 239 21.02 5.52 3.78
CA ALA A 239 19.93 5.22 2.86
C ALA A 239 20.45 4.75 1.48
N LYS A 240 21.42 5.46 0.91
CA LYS A 240 22.03 5.09 -0.38
C LYS A 240 22.74 3.74 -0.31
N ALA A 241 23.51 3.47 0.74
CA ALA A 241 24.20 2.21 0.93
C ALA A 241 23.21 1.03 1.04
N PHE A 242 22.11 1.21 1.77
CA PHE A 242 21.04 0.21 1.87
C PHE A 242 20.38 -0.04 0.51
N CYS A 243 20.00 1.01 -0.22
CA CYS A 243 19.41 0.91 -1.56
C CYS A 243 20.33 0.15 -2.53
N GLN A 244 21.60 0.51 -2.59
CA GLN A 244 22.61 -0.15 -3.43
C GLN A 244 22.78 -1.63 -3.08
N THR A 245 22.89 -1.94 -1.78
CA THR A 245 23.09 -3.32 -1.29
C THR A 245 21.90 -4.21 -1.62
N ASN A 246 20.68 -3.66 -1.59
CA ASN A 246 19.44 -4.41 -1.74
C ASN A 246 18.81 -4.32 -3.14
N GLY A 247 19.43 -3.57 -4.07
CA GLY A 247 18.94 -3.39 -5.43
C GLY A 247 17.61 -2.64 -5.54
N VAL A 248 17.25 -1.85 -4.51
CA VAL A 248 16.07 -0.98 -4.49
C VAL A 248 16.46 0.45 -4.82
N ASP A 249 15.54 1.19 -5.44
CA ASP A 249 15.77 2.56 -5.90
C ASP A 249 15.25 3.60 -4.87
N LEU A 250 14.27 3.21 -4.04
CA LEU A 250 13.57 4.08 -3.09
C LEU A 250 13.24 3.34 -1.78
N ILE A 251 13.37 4.06 -0.66
CA ILE A 251 12.78 3.68 0.62
C ILE A 251 11.52 4.52 0.85
N CYS A 252 10.36 3.90 0.97
CA CYS A 252 9.09 4.55 1.30
C CYS A 252 8.70 4.24 2.74
N ARG A 253 8.42 5.26 3.55
CA ARG A 253 8.15 5.13 4.98
C ARG A 253 7.09 6.09 5.49
N ALA A 254 6.69 5.95 6.76
CA ALA A 254 5.57 6.65 7.39
C ALA A 254 6.02 7.40 8.67
N HIS A 255 5.35 7.28 9.82
CA HIS A 255 5.84 7.55 11.20
C HIS A 255 6.21 9.02 11.58
N GLN A 256 6.52 9.89 10.62
CA GLN A 256 6.73 11.33 10.85
C GLN A 256 5.63 12.16 10.20
N LEU A 257 5.04 13.02 11.00
CA LEU A 257 4.11 14.04 10.51
C LEU A 257 4.84 14.98 9.55
N VAL A 258 4.33 15.03 8.31
CA VAL A 258 4.79 15.95 7.27
C VAL A 258 3.59 16.76 6.77
N MET A 259 3.73 18.09 6.77
CA MET A 259 2.60 19.02 6.60
C MET A 259 1.89 18.86 5.24
N GLU A 260 2.64 18.59 4.17
CA GLU A 260 2.11 18.39 2.80
C GLU A 260 1.56 16.97 2.57
N GLY A 261 1.57 16.11 3.60
CA GLY A 261 1.19 14.70 3.52
C GLY A 261 2.25 13.78 2.91
N TYR A 262 3.32 14.34 2.32
CA TYR A 262 4.52 13.59 1.95
C TYR A 262 5.77 14.48 1.99
N LYS A 263 6.95 13.86 2.08
CA LYS A 263 8.25 14.56 2.04
C LYS A 263 9.32 13.68 1.40
N TRP A 264 10.04 14.24 0.43
CA TRP A 264 11.26 13.63 -0.11
C TRP A 264 12.46 14.01 0.75
N HIS A 265 13.34 13.04 0.98
CA HIS A 265 14.61 13.22 1.66
C HIS A 265 15.76 12.73 0.78
N PHE A 266 16.96 13.25 1.03
CA PHE A 266 18.22 12.71 0.50
C PHE A 266 18.34 12.66 -1.04
N GLY A 267 17.71 13.60 -1.75
CA GLY A 267 17.68 13.60 -3.21
C GLY A 267 16.88 12.41 -3.74
N ASP A 268 15.62 12.34 -3.33
CA ASP A 268 14.61 11.37 -3.76
C ASP A 268 14.91 9.88 -3.44
N THR A 269 15.84 9.61 -2.50
CA THR A 269 16.17 8.24 -2.08
C THR A 269 15.21 7.72 -0.99
N VAL A 270 14.61 8.62 -0.21
CA VAL A 270 13.65 8.27 0.85
C VAL A 270 12.40 9.15 0.71
N LEU A 271 11.23 8.53 0.78
CA LEU A 271 9.92 9.19 0.76
C LEU A 271 9.19 8.92 2.07
N THR A 272 8.84 9.96 2.81
CA THR A 272 7.92 9.88 3.95
C THR A 272 6.49 10.17 3.46
N VAL A 273 5.52 9.33 3.79
CA VAL A 273 4.08 9.47 3.48
C VAL A 273 3.29 9.54 4.79
N TRP A 274 2.39 10.53 4.93
CA TRP A 274 1.63 10.77 6.15
C TRP A 274 0.20 11.19 5.83
N ARG A 275 -0.82 10.45 6.32
CA ARG A 275 -2.28 10.73 6.20
C ARG A 275 -2.84 11.03 4.80
N ASN A 276 -1.99 11.10 3.78
CA ASN A 276 -2.36 11.32 2.40
C ASN A 276 -2.08 10.06 1.60
N ILE A 277 -2.81 9.89 0.52
CA ILE A 277 -2.48 8.87 -0.46
C ILE A 277 -1.28 9.37 -1.23
N GLN A 278 -0.23 8.56 -1.25
CA GLN A 278 0.66 8.59 -2.39
C GLN A 278 0.38 7.33 -3.19
N THR A 279 -0.14 7.51 -4.41
CA THR A 279 -0.05 6.42 -5.37
C THR A 279 1.42 6.31 -5.72
N VAL A 280 2.15 5.49 -4.97
CA VAL A 280 3.44 4.97 -5.42
C VAL A 280 3.11 4.01 -6.55
N ARG A 281 2.80 4.58 -7.71
CA ARG A 281 3.14 3.91 -8.95
C ARG A 281 4.64 3.74 -8.80
N ALA A 282 5.09 2.49 -8.62
CA ALA A 282 6.50 2.21 -8.67
C ALA A 282 7.05 3.08 -9.78
N PHE A 283 8.08 3.88 -9.49
CA PHE A 283 8.90 4.47 -10.53
C PHE A 283 9.57 3.30 -11.28
N CYS A 284 8.78 2.51 -12.01
CA CYS A 284 9.11 2.05 -13.34
C CYS A 284 8.96 3.26 -14.29
N SER A 285 9.53 4.41 -13.93
CA SER A 285 10.56 4.89 -14.82
C SER A 285 11.80 4.06 -14.47
N SER A 286 11.97 2.88 -15.07
CA SER A 286 12.90 2.88 -16.21
C SER A 286 12.98 4.30 -16.76
N ALA A 287 14.02 5.06 -16.39
CA ALA A 287 14.48 6.12 -17.29
C ALA A 287 14.37 5.49 -18.67
N LEU A 288 13.42 5.99 -19.48
CA LEU A 288 12.83 5.31 -20.62
C LEU A 288 13.93 4.55 -21.37
N ASN A 289 14.10 3.26 -21.05
CA ASN A 289 15.37 2.62 -21.41
C ASN A 289 15.37 2.43 -22.93
N ASP A 290 16.53 2.37 -23.57
CA ASP A 290 16.59 2.36 -25.04
C ASP A 290 15.78 1.21 -25.66
N ALA A 291 15.66 0.08 -24.96
CA ALA A 291 14.85 -1.05 -25.40
C ALA A 291 13.34 -0.73 -25.32
N LEU A 292 12.87 -0.19 -24.21
CA LEU A 292 11.48 0.21 -24.01
C LEU A 292 11.08 1.37 -24.92
N ARG A 293 11.98 2.34 -25.11
CA ARG A 293 11.82 3.43 -26.08
C ARG A 293 11.59 2.90 -27.48
N LYS A 294 12.44 1.99 -27.95
CA LYS A 294 12.29 1.34 -29.27
C LYS A 294 11.00 0.53 -29.38
N ARG A 295 10.59 -0.16 -28.31
CA ARG A 295 9.32 -0.90 -28.27
C ARG A 295 8.12 0.05 -28.43
N ILE A 296 8.13 1.17 -27.72
CA ILE A 296 7.09 2.21 -27.82
C ILE A 296 7.07 2.83 -29.22
N GLU A 297 8.23 3.21 -29.75
CA GLU A 297 8.38 3.76 -31.11
C GLU A 297 7.85 2.80 -32.18
N CYS A 298 8.14 1.50 -32.05
CA CYS A 298 7.60 0.47 -32.93
C CYS A 298 6.07 0.36 -32.81
N CYS A 299 5.53 0.44 -31.60
CA CYS A 299 4.07 0.43 -31.39
C CYS A 299 3.39 1.63 -32.05
N ILE A 300 3.85 2.87 -31.78
CA ILE A 300 3.21 4.11 -32.26
C ILE A 300 3.33 4.29 -33.77
N THR A 301 4.36 3.70 -34.41
CA THR A 301 4.56 3.73 -35.86
C THR A 301 3.94 2.54 -36.58
N SER A 302 3.41 1.54 -35.85
CA SER A 302 2.84 0.33 -36.44
C SER A 302 1.54 0.56 -37.23
N LYS A 303 0.80 1.62 -36.91
CA LYS A 303 -0.47 2.00 -37.54
C LYS A 303 -0.60 3.53 -37.58
N PRO A 304 -1.37 4.09 -38.53
CA PRO A 304 -1.62 5.53 -38.60
C PRO A 304 -2.29 6.10 -37.34
N VAL A 305 -3.11 5.29 -36.65
CA VAL A 305 -3.71 5.64 -35.36
C VAL A 305 -3.47 4.50 -34.38
N VAL A 306 -2.90 4.83 -33.23
CA VAL A 306 -2.61 3.89 -32.14
C VAL A 306 -3.20 4.44 -30.86
N VAL A 307 -3.98 3.60 -30.16
CA VAL A 307 -4.56 3.95 -28.86
C VAL A 307 -4.02 2.99 -27.81
N PHE A 308 -3.28 3.53 -26.85
CA PHE A 308 -2.98 2.81 -25.62
C PHE A 308 -4.21 2.89 -24.73
N MET A 309 -4.85 1.75 -24.42
CA MET A 309 -6.08 1.71 -23.64
C MET A 309 -5.85 1.24 -22.20
N LYS A 310 -6.71 1.69 -21.30
CA LYS A 310 -6.92 1.05 -20.01
C LYS A 310 -7.76 -0.18 -20.32
N GLY A 311 -7.10 -1.33 -20.46
CA GLY A 311 -7.70 -2.63 -20.81
C GLY A 311 -9.02 -2.91 -20.08
N THR A 312 -9.81 -3.81 -20.64
CA THR A 312 -11.17 -4.06 -20.14
C THR A 312 -11.16 -5.00 -18.93
N LYS A 313 -12.32 -5.14 -18.28
CA LYS A 313 -12.49 -6.12 -17.19
C LYS A 313 -12.25 -7.55 -17.69
N GLU A 314 -12.54 -7.86 -18.96
CA GLU A 314 -12.39 -9.19 -19.53
C GLU A 314 -10.95 -9.50 -20.01
N GLU A 315 -10.16 -8.48 -20.39
CA GLU A 315 -8.79 -8.67 -20.89
C GLU A 315 -7.78 -7.75 -20.18
N PRO A 316 -7.40 -8.05 -18.92
CA PRO A 316 -6.46 -7.24 -18.15
C PRO A 316 -4.98 -7.49 -18.54
N ARG A 317 -4.69 -7.98 -19.75
CA ARG A 317 -3.29 -8.29 -20.14
C ARG A 317 -2.51 -6.99 -20.35
N TYR A 318 -1.86 -6.51 -19.30
CA TYR A 318 -1.02 -5.33 -19.32
C TYR A 318 0.45 -5.72 -19.43
N ASP A 319 1.09 -5.28 -20.52
CA ASP A 319 2.52 -5.02 -20.46
C ASP A 319 2.71 -3.76 -19.59
N MET A 320 2.98 -3.99 -18.31
CA MET A 320 3.17 -2.92 -17.32
C MET A 320 4.38 -2.03 -17.65
N GLU A 321 5.43 -2.61 -18.22
CA GLU A 321 6.62 -1.87 -18.66
C GLU A 321 6.23 -0.90 -19.78
N LEU A 322 5.48 -1.38 -20.78
CA LEU A 322 4.95 -0.53 -21.86
C LEU A 322 3.97 0.53 -21.34
N ARG A 323 3.12 0.17 -20.38
CA ARG A 323 2.07 1.04 -19.82
C ARG A 323 2.63 2.19 -18.97
N GLU A 324 3.65 1.96 -18.17
CA GLU A 324 4.32 3.05 -17.44
C GLU A 324 5.32 3.78 -18.35
N GLY A 325 6.01 3.03 -19.23
CA GLY A 325 6.91 3.57 -20.24
C GLY A 325 6.24 4.58 -21.17
N ILE A 326 5.02 4.32 -21.63
CA ILE A 326 4.30 5.23 -22.53
C ILE A 326 3.98 6.57 -21.86
N LYS A 327 3.66 6.58 -20.56
CA LYS A 327 3.42 7.83 -19.80
C LYS A 327 4.69 8.65 -19.68
N ALA A 328 5.83 7.99 -19.44
CA ALA A 328 7.13 8.65 -19.44
C ALA A 328 7.52 9.15 -20.84
N PHE A 329 7.21 8.38 -21.90
CA PHE A 329 7.49 8.73 -23.30
C PHE A 329 6.73 9.97 -23.76
N SER A 330 5.40 10.03 -23.52
CA SER A 330 4.56 11.20 -23.87
C SER A 330 4.69 12.36 -22.89
N LYS A 331 5.26 12.13 -21.70
CA LYS A 331 5.14 13.03 -20.55
C LYS A 331 3.66 13.31 -20.20
N TRP A 332 2.79 12.30 -20.37
CA TRP A 332 1.36 12.38 -20.09
C TRP A 332 0.94 11.37 -19.00
N PRO A 333 0.23 11.79 -17.94
CA PRO A 333 0.10 10.99 -16.71
C PRO A 333 -0.96 9.87 -16.76
N THR A 334 -1.86 9.91 -17.74
CA THR A 334 -3.04 9.04 -17.81
C THR A 334 -3.07 8.21 -19.08
N ILE A 335 -3.92 7.17 -19.07
CA ILE A 335 -4.29 6.32 -20.20
C ILE A 335 -5.83 6.31 -20.21
N PRO A 336 -6.49 6.38 -21.38
CA PRO A 336 -5.92 6.16 -22.71
C PRO A 336 -5.08 7.31 -23.27
N GLN A 337 -4.15 6.98 -24.19
CA GLN A 337 -3.33 7.92 -24.94
C GLN A 337 -3.47 7.63 -26.44
N VAL A 338 -3.69 8.66 -27.24
CA VAL A 338 -3.85 8.55 -28.69
C VAL A 338 -2.65 9.12 -29.41
N TYR A 339 -2.13 8.34 -30.34
CA TYR A 339 -1.04 8.69 -31.24
C TYR A 339 -1.52 8.64 -32.68
N VAL A 340 -1.10 9.62 -33.47
CA VAL A 340 -1.41 9.75 -34.89
C VAL A 340 -0.11 9.93 -35.66
N ASN A 341 0.16 9.04 -36.61
CA ASN A 341 1.41 9.01 -37.38
C ASN A 341 2.69 9.00 -36.52
N GLY A 342 2.61 8.45 -35.31
CA GLY A 342 3.70 8.42 -34.33
C GLY A 342 3.74 9.62 -33.38
N ASP A 343 2.97 10.67 -33.64
CA ASP A 343 2.90 11.86 -32.79
C ASP A 343 1.82 11.73 -31.72
N PHE A 344 2.14 12.19 -30.50
CA PHE A 344 1.19 12.17 -29.39
C PHE A 344 0.16 13.29 -29.55
N VAL A 345 -1.13 12.91 -29.59
CA VAL A 345 -2.25 13.86 -29.76
C VAL A 345 -2.86 14.25 -28.43
N GLY A 346 -3.06 13.29 -27.51
CA GLY A 346 -3.69 13.57 -26.23
C GLY A 346 -4.34 12.36 -25.55
N GLY A 347 -5.00 12.64 -24.42
CA GLY A 347 -5.88 11.70 -23.72
C GLY A 347 -7.26 11.57 -24.37
N SER A 348 -8.12 10.70 -23.82
CA SER A 348 -9.50 10.53 -24.31
C SER A 348 -10.33 11.80 -24.25
N ASP A 349 -10.11 12.64 -23.24
CA ASP A 349 -10.77 13.92 -23.04
C ASP A 349 -10.54 14.87 -24.22
N ILE A 350 -9.28 14.99 -24.69
CA ILE A 350 -8.92 15.81 -25.84
C ILE A 350 -9.60 15.31 -27.11
N ILE A 351 -9.55 14.00 -27.36
CA ILE A 351 -10.14 13.41 -28.57
C ILE A 351 -11.67 13.53 -28.57
N VAL A 352 -12.32 13.34 -27.42
CA VAL A 352 -13.76 13.54 -27.27
C VAL A 352 -14.13 15.00 -27.51
N GLN A 353 -13.31 15.94 -27.05
CA GLN A 353 -13.53 17.36 -27.27
C GLN A 353 -13.39 17.73 -28.76
N MET A 354 -12.31 17.29 -29.43
CA MET A 354 -12.13 17.49 -30.88
C MET A 354 -13.30 16.91 -31.69
N HIS A 355 -13.87 15.78 -31.27
CA HIS A 355 -15.04 15.22 -31.92
C HIS A 355 -16.30 16.07 -31.73
N LYS A 356 -16.52 16.60 -30.51
CA LYS A 356 -17.66 17.49 -30.22
C LYS A 356 -17.57 18.81 -30.97
N ASP A 357 -16.36 19.32 -31.16
CA ASP A 357 -16.10 20.58 -31.85
C ASP A 357 -16.06 20.42 -33.38
N GLY A 358 -16.19 19.19 -33.90
CA GLY A 358 -16.15 18.87 -35.34
C GLY A 358 -14.74 18.82 -35.93
N GLU A 359 -13.72 19.19 -35.15
CA GLU A 359 -12.33 19.32 -35.59
C GLU A 359 -11.63 17.98 -35.85
N ILE A 360 -12.16 16.88 -35.32
CA ILE A 360 -11.50 15.56 -35.43
C ILE A 360 -11.42 15.06 -36.87
N THR A 361 -12.41 15.38 -37.70
CA THR A 361 -12.45 14.96 -39.11
C THR A 361 -11.39 15.71 -39.90
N ASP A 362 -11.36 17.05 -39.77
CA ASP A 362 -10.35 17.92 -40.38
C ASP A 362 -8.93 17.52 -39.96
N PHE A 363 -8.75 17.18 -38.67
CA PHE A 363 -7.48 16.71 -38.16
C PHE A 363 -7.02 15.41 -38.83
N PHE A 364 -7.90 14.40 -38.92
CA PHE A 364 -7.54 13.15 -39.58
C PHE A 364 -7.32 13.31 -41.09
N GLU A 365 -8.11 14.15 -41.77
CA GLU A 365 -7.91 14.43 -43.19
C GLU A 365 -6.57 15.11 -43.47
N LYS A 366 -6.20 16.09 -42.64
CA LYS A 366 -4.89 16.75 -42.70
C LYS A 366 -3.73 15.77 -42.50
N GLU A 367 -3.92 14.77 -41.64
CA GLU A 367 -2.97 13.69 -41.35
C GLU A 367 -3.05 12.52 -42.36
N GLY A 368 -3.88 12.63 -43.41
CA GLY A 368 -4.02 11.62 -44.46
C GLY A 368 -4.75 10.34 -44.03
N ILE A 369 -5.50 10.40 -42.93
CA ILE A 369 -6.22 9.27 -42.34
C ILE A 369 -7.68 9.28 -42.80
N LYS A 370 -8.09 8.20 -43.46
CA LYS A 370 -9.51 8.00 -43.81
C LYS A 370 -10.30 7.68 -42.55
N SER A 371 -11.08 8.65 -42.11
CA SER A 371 -12.02 8.51 -41.00
C SER A 371 -13.34 7.92 -41.49
N ARG A 372 -14.04 7.15 -40.63
CA ARG A 372 -15.46 6.80 -40.91
C ARG A 372 -16.40 7.99 -40.75
N PHE A 373 -15.96 9.04 -40.04
CA PHE A 373 -16.76 10.24 -39.83
C PHE A 373 -16.96 11.06 -41.11
N SER A 374 -16.03 10.97 -42.08
CA SER A 374 -16.18 11.62 -43.39
C SER A 374 -17.15 10.89 -44.33
N GLU A 375 -17.56 9.65 -44.03
CA GLU A 375 -18.53 8.89 -44.83
C GLU A 375 -20.00 9.13 -44.38
N VAL A 376 -20.23 9.83 -43.27
CA VAL A 376 -21.57 9.99 -42.68
C VAL A 376 -22.35 11.19 -43.27
N GLU A 377 -21.67 12.15 -43.89
CA GLU A 377 -22.33 13.35 -44.46
C GLU A 377 -22.95 13.13 -45.86
N GLU A 378 -22.78 11.95 -46.49
CA GLU A 378 -23.41 11.64 -47.80
C GLU A 378 -24.71 10.81 -47.69
N LYS A 379 -25.20 10.48 -46.49
CA LYS A 379 -26.41 9.64 -46.31
C LYS A 379 -27.32 10.02 -45.13
N ALA A 380 -27.62 11.30 -44.93
CA ALA A 380 -28.73 11.75 -44.08
C ALA A 380 -29.33 13.06 -44.57
#